data_AF-A0A3B8N7L0-F1
#
_entry.id   AF-A0A3B8N7L0-F1
#
_cell.length_a   1.000
_cell.length_b   1.000
_cell.length_c   1.000
_cell.angle_alpha   90.00
_cell.angle_beta   90.00
_cell.angle_gamma   90.00
#
_symmetry.space_group_name_H-M   'P 1'
#
loop_
_entity.id
_entity.type
_entity.pdbx_description
1 polymer ?
#
loop_
_entity_poly.entity_id
_entity_poly.type
_entity_poly.pdbx_seq_one_letter_code
_entity_poly.pdbx_strand_id
1 'polypeptide(L)'
;MKKALAFLHAEVKQVPDELVCYGFQREEIVIGLTRMGFDTCWQASATNKAPVRILLGKSAGENAFAEMFFKKGRKPLDSFLVRRERFTPELKEVLEAAILAPSALNRQPWRFEIRSDERLLISVKNPKGVALKVC
;
A
#
# COMPACT_ATOMS: atom_id res chain seq x y z
N MET A 1 -2.36 -2.57 17.72
CA MET A 1 -3.25 -3.67 18.12
C MET A 1 -2.74 -4.30 19.41
N LYS A 2 -3.57 -4.42 20.47
CA LYS A 2 -3.20 -5.10 21.74
C LYS A 2 -3.26 -6.64 21.62
N LYS A 3 -4.01 -7.19 20.65
CA LYS A 3 -4.06 -8.62 20.29
C LYS A 3 -4.62 -8.76 18.87
N ALA A 4 -3.95 -9.50 17.97
CA ALA A 4 -4.53 -9.85 16.69
C ALA A 4 -5.59 -10.94 16.92
N LEU A 5 -6.78 -10.77 16.33
CA LEU A 5 -7.88 -11.75 16.42
C LEU A 5 -7.64 -12.92 15.46
N ALA A 6 -7.14 -12.61 14.27
CA ALA A 6 -6.82 -13.58 13.23
C ALA A 6 -5.74 -13.00 12.29
N PHE A 7 -5.30 -13.81 11.33
CA PHE A 7 -4.52 -13.34 10.19
C PHE A 7 -4.95 -14.01 8.89
N LEU A 8 -4.83 -13.29 7.78
CA LEU A 8 -4.99 -13.82 6.43
C LEU A 8 -3.62 -14.01 5.78
N HIS A 9 -3.45 -15.13 5.07
CA HIS A 9 -2.26 -15.38 4.26
C HIS A 9 -2.67 -16.10 2.97
N ALA A 10 -1.84 -16.01 1.95
CA ALA A 10 -1.95 -16.82 0.74
C ALA A 10 -0.56 -17.00 0.16
N GLU A 11 -0.36 -18.09 -0.56
CA GLU A 11 0.90 -18.32 -1.26
C GLU A 11 0.93 -17.55 -2.58
N VAL A 12 2.12 -17.14 -3.00
CA VAL A 12 2.35 -16.45 -4.27
C VAL A 12 3.73 -16.78 -4.82
N LYS A 13 3.86 -16.84 -6.14
CA LYS A 13 5.16 -16.92 -6.79
C LYS A 13 5.89 -15.59 -6.60
N GLN A 14 7.17 -15.66 -6.23
CA GLN A 14 8.01 -14.48 -5.99
C GLN A 14 8.52 -13.87 -7.31
N VAL A 15 7.59 -13.52 -8.20
CA VAL A 15 7.86 -12.86 -9.49
C VAL A 15 7.11 -11.53 -9.57
N PRO A 16 7.63 -10.54 -10.31
CA PRO A 16 7.15 -9.15 -10.30
C PRO A 16 5.63 -9.00 -10.42
N ASP A 17 5.03 -9.55 -11.47
CA ASP A 17 3.63 -9.34 -11.80
C ASP A 17 2.69 -10.01 -10.80
N GLU A 18 3.04 -11.21 -10.35
CA GLU A 18 2.30 -11.96 -9.31
C GLU A 18 2.33 -11.21 -7.97
N LEU A 19 3.45 -10.57 -7.62
CA LEU A 19 3.56 -9.76 -6.41
C LEU A 19 2.74 -8.47 -6.51
N VAL A 20 2.59 -7.89 -7.70
CA VAL A 20 1.68 -6.76 -7.90
C VAL A 20 0.23 -7.18 -7.74
N CYS A 21 -0.19 -8.27 -8.39
CA CYS A 21 -1.53 -8.81 -8.22
C CYS A 21 -1.83 -9.16 -6.75
N TYR A 22 -0.85 -9.74 -6.05
CA TYR A 22 -0.95 -10.05 -4.62
C TYR A 22 -1.12 -8.81 -3.75
N GLY A 23 -0.38 -7.73 -4.04
CA GLY A 23 -0.53 -6.45 -3.36
C GLY A 23 -1.90 -5.83 -3.61
N PHE A 24 -2.33 -5.81 -4.88
CA PHE A 24 -3.59 -5.24 -5.32
C PHE A 24 -4.79 -5.90 -4.64
N GLN A 25 -4.95 -7.23 -4.79
CA GLN A 25 -6.09 -7.98 -4.24
C GLN A 25 -6.16 -7.89 -2.71
N ARG A 26 -5.01 -7.83 -2.04
CA ARG A 26 -4.98 -7.74 -0.58
C ARG A 26 -5.34 -6.37 -0.06
N GLU A 27 -4.98 -5.31 -0.77
CA GLU A 27 -5.39 -3.97 -0.36
C GLU A 27 -6.91 -3.79 -0.52
N GLU A 28 -7.52 -4.39 -1.54
CA GLU A 28 -8.99 -4.48 -1.65
C GLU A 28 -9.61 -5.16 -0.42
N ILE A 29 -9.04 -6.30 0.02
CA ILE A 29 -9.47 -7.00 1.23
C ILE A 29 -9.27 -6.12 2.48
N VAL A 30 -8.12 -5.45 2.60
CA VAL A 30 -7.80 -4.56 3.74
C VAL A 30 -8.80 -3.42 3.82
N ILE A 31 -9.10 -2.74 2.71
CA ILE A 31 -10.10 -1.66 2.64
C ILE A 31 -11.48 -2.20 3.03
N GLY A 32 -11.86 -3.38 2.55
CA GLY A 32 -13.10 -4.05 2.94
C GLY A 32 -13.18 -4.34 4.44
N LEU A 33 -12.12 -4.87 5.03
CA LEU A 33 -12.04 -5.13 6.48
C LEU A 33 -12.10 -3.84 7.30
N THR A 34 -11.42 -2.79 6.86
CA THR A 34 -11.47 -1.47 7.48
C THR A 34 -12.89 -0.88 7.43
N ARG A 35 -13.61 -1.03 6.32
CA ARG A 35 -15.03 -0.64 6.20
C ARG A 35 -15.92 -1.42 7.17
N MET A 36 -15.57 -2.65 7.52
CA MET A 36 -16.27 -3.47 8.53
C MET A 36 -15.85 -3.16 9.99
N GLY A 37 -14.98 -2.17 10.20
CA GLY A 37 -14.52 -1.76 11.52
C GLY A 37 -13.43 -2.66 12.11
N PHE A 38 -12.66 -3.35 11.26
CA PHE A 38 -11.46 -4.06 11.68
C PHE A 38 -10.21 -3.22 11.45
N ASP A 39 -9.29 -3.25 12.41
CA ASP A 39 -7.93 -2.78 12.24
C ASP A 39 -7.10 -3.85 11.55
N THR A 40 -6.20 -3.42 10.66
CA THR A 40 -5.35 -4.32 9.88
C THR A 40 -3.87 -3.98 9.99
N CYS A 41 -2.99 -4.95 9.74
CA CYS A 41 -1.55 -4.72 9.66
C CYS A 41 -0.89 -5.70 8.69
N TRP A 42 -0.14 -5.15 7.74
CA TRP A 42 0.77 -5.90 6.87
C TRP A 42 2.01 -6.34 7.67
N GLN A 43 2.11 -7.64 7.97
CA GLN A 43 3.23 -8.22 8.71
C GLN A 43 4.05 -9.16 7.80
N ALA A 44 5.34 -8.87 7.62
CA ALA A 44 6.25 -9.76 6.90
C ALA A 44 6.23 -11.17 7.51
N SER A 45 6.14 -12.19 6.67
CA SER A 45 6.14 -13.58 7.13
C SER A 45 7.55 -14.15 7.18
N ALA A 46 7.74 -15.21 7.98
CA ALA A 46 8.96 -15.99 8.02
C ALA A 46 9.08 -16.98 6.83
N THR A 47 8.05 -17.13 6.01
CA THR A 47 8.02 -18.02 4.84
C THR A 47 8.11 -17.23 3.54
N ASN A 48 8.93 -17.73 2.60
CA ASN A 48 9.03 -17.17 1.26
C ASN A 48 7.81 -17.49 0.37
N LYS A 49 6.92 -18.41 0.76
CA LYS A 49 5.73 -18.70 -0.04
C LYS A 49 4.62 -17.68 0.17
N ALA A 50 4.52 -17.11 1.37
CA ALA A 50 3.53 -16.11 1.73
C ALA A 50 4.26 -14.89 2.32
N PRO A 51 4.73 -13.94 1.49
CA PRO A 51 5.68 -12.90 1.92
C PRO A 51 5.12 -12.01 3.03
N VAL A 52 3.80 -11.87 3.11
CA VAL A 52 3.11 -11.06 4.12
C VAL A 52 1.87 -11.80 4.62
N ARG A 53 1.59 -11.64 5.92
CA ARG A 53 0.31 -11.92 6.58
C ARG A 53 -0.42 -10.60 6.85
N ILE A 54 -1.73 -10.58 6.65
CA ILE A 54 -2.58 -9.47 7.07
C ILE A 54 -3.14 -9.82 8.44
N LEU A 55 -2.62 -9.19 9.49
CA LEU A 55 -3.20 -9.30 10.82
C LEU A 55 -4.50 -8.49 10.85
N LEU A 56 -5.53 -9.01 11.53
CA LEU A 56 -6.78 -8.29 11.75
C LEU A 56 -7.23 -8.42 13.20
N GLY A 57 -7.87 -7.38 13.70
CA GLY A 57 -8.43 -7.34 15.04
C GLY A 57 -9.24 -6.06 15.28
N LYS A 58 -9.64 -5.83 16.52
CA LYS A 58 -10.23 -4.56 16.95
C LYS A 58 -9.37 -3.96 18.04
N SER A 59 -8.96 -2.71 17.88
CA SER A 59 -8.30 -1.96 18.93
C SER A 59 -9.29 -1.65 20.05
N ALA A 60 -8.83 -1.77 21.29
CA ALA A 60 -9.62 -1.45 22.48
C ALA A 60 -9.66 0.07 22.77
N GLY A 61 -9.66 0.91 21.72
CA GLY A 61 -9.56 2.37 21.79
C GLY A 61 -8.23 2.95 21.29
N GLU A 62 -8.18 4.29 21.21
CA GLU A 62 -7.00 5.07 20.81
C GLU A 62 -5.87 4.87 21.81
N ASN A 63 -4.83 4.15 21.38
CA ASN A 63 -3.58 4.09 22.12
C ASN A 63 -2.70 5.25 21.63
N ALA A 64 -2.55 6.30 22.42
CA ALA A 64 -1.62 7.41 22.15
C ALA A 64 -0.18 6.92 21.82
N PHE A 65 0.23 5.79 22.38
CA PHE A 65 1.48 5.11 22.04
C PHE A 65 1.50 4.56 20.60
N ALA A 66 0.40 3.95 20.13
CA ALA A 66 0.32 3.48 18.76
C ALA A 66 0.35 4.66 17.78
N GLU A 67 -0.37 5.75 18.09
CA GLU A 67 -0.28 6.97 17.29
C GLU A 67 1.16 7.48 17.16
N MET A 68 1.93 7.51 18.25
CA MET A 68 3.30 8.01 18.26
C MET A 68 4.27 7.18 17.38
N PHE A 69 4.10 5.85 17.33
CA PHE A 69 4.95 4.95 16.55
C PHE A 69 4.48 4.77 15.09
N PHE A 70 3.17 4.88 14.82
CA PHE A 70 2.60 4.82 13.48
C PHE A 70 2.51 6.20 12.79
N LYS A 71 2.80 7.30 13.50
CA LYS A 71 2.94 8.68 12.98
C LYS A 71 4.18 8.91 12.09
N LYS A 72 4.65 7.91 11.33
CA LYS A 72 5.46 8.29 10.16
C LYS A 72 4.52 8.86 9.11
N GLY A 73 4.51 10.20 9.04
CA GLY A 73 3.71 10.96 8.09
C GLY A 73 3.91 10.50 6.64
N ARG A 74 2.90 10.74 5.82
CA ARG A 74 3.03 10.61 4.37
C ARG A 74 3.77 11.82 3.83
N LYS A 75 4.66 11.59 2.87
CA LYS A 75 5.34 12.68 2.16
C LYS A 75 4.30 13.45 1.33
N PRO A 76 4.53 14.73 1.01
CA PRO A 76 3.62 15.47 0.14
C PRO A 76 3.56 14.87 -1.26
N LEU A 77 2.41 15.05 -1.94
CA LEU A 77 2.15 14.55 -3.30
C LEU A 77 3.28 14.87 -4.29
N ASP A 78 3.82 16.09 -4.19
CA ASP A 78 4.90 16.56 -5.05
C ASP A 78 6.15 15.68 -5.04
N SER A 79 6.41 14.96 -3.95
CA SER A 79 7.57 14.08 -3.80
C SER A 79 7.49 12.77 -4.61
N PHE A 80 6.29 12.45 -5.13
CA PHE A 80 6.02 11.25 -5.91
C PHE A 80 5.85 11.51 -7.41
N LEU A 81 5.52 12.76 -7.79
CA LEU A 81 5.26 13.16 -9.17
C LEU A 81 6.55 13.25 -9.99
N VAL A 82 6.65 12.44 -11.04
CA VAL A 82 7.73 12.47 -12.04
C VAL A 82 7.33 13.31 -13.24
N ARG A 83 6.05 13.24 -13.63
CA ARG A 83 5.46 13.99 -14.75
C ARG A 83 4.03 14.40 -14.40
N ARG A 84 3.62 15.61 -14.80
CA ARG A 84 2.38 16.27 -14.36
C ARG A 84 1.53 16.83 -15.51
N GLU A 85 1.54 16.17 -16.66
CA GLU A 85 0.71 16.63 -17.78
C GLU A 85 -0.78 16.41 -17.47
N ARG A 86 -1.66 17.36 -17.85
CA ARG A 86 -3.12 17.28 -17.61
C ARG A 86 -3.51 16.95 -16.16
N PHE A 87 -2.86 17.62 -15.21
CA PHE A 87 -3.15 17.45 -13.78
C PHE A 87 -4.51 18.07 -13.40
N THR A 88 -5.53 17.25 -13.13
CA THR A 88 -6.86 17.73 -12.72
C THR A 88 -7.08 17.61 -11.20
N PRO A 89 -8.05 18.36 -10.62
CA PRO A 89 -8.41 18.22 -9.20
C PRO A 89 -8.86 16.80 -8.80
N GLU A 90 -9.59 16.10 -9.67
CA GLU A 90 -10.07 14.74 -9.43
C GLU A 90 -8.89 13.77 -9.37
N LEU A 91 -7.93 13.92 -10.30
CA LEU A 91 -6.71 13.11 -10.30
C LEU A 91 -5.85 13.40 -9.07
N LYS A 92 -5.81 14.65 -8.61
CA LYS A 92 -5.14 15.01 -7.36
C LYS A 92 -5.71 14.22 -6.17
N GLU A 93 -7.04 14.16 -6.04
CA GLU A 93 -7.71 13.42 -4.98
C GLU A 93 -7.36 11.92 -5.03
N VAL A 94 -7.38 11.32 -6.22
CA VAL A 94 -6.98 9.91 -6.43
C VAL A 94 -5.53 9.68 -5.98
N LEU A 95 -4.61 10.57 -6.32
CA LEU A 95 -3.20 10.42 -5.94
C LEU A 95 -2.97 10.64 -4.45
N GLU A 96 -3.70 11.56 -3.83
CA GLU A 96 -3.67 11.76 -2.38
C GLU A 96 -4.18 10.52 -1.64
N ALA A 97 -5.23 9.87 -2.14
CA ALA A 97 -5.70 8.58 -1.62
C ALA A 97 -4.64 7.47 -1.81
N ALA A 98 -4.01 7.38 -2.99
CA ALA A 98 -2.96 6.41 -3.26
C ALA A 98 -1.73 6.56 -2.32
N ILE A 99 -1.42 7.79 -1.90
CA ILE A 99 -0.33 8.06 -0.95
C ILE A 99 -0.65 7.53 0.45
N LEU A 100 -1.93 7.45 0.83
CA LEU A 100 -2.34 6.89 2.12
C LEU A 100 -2.13 5.37 2.20
N ALA A 101 -1.98 4.69 1.06
CA ALA A 101 -1.76 3.24 1.01
C ALA A 101 -0.58 2.79 1.90
N PRO A 102 -0.64 1.59 2.49
CA PRO A 102 0.45 1.04 3.27
C PRO A 102 1.65 0.69 2.38
N SER A 103 2.86 0.73 2.95
CA SER A 103 4.06 0.24 2.28
C SER A 103 5.04 -0.35 3.27
N ALA A 104 5.83 -1.33 2.81
CA ALA A 104 6.82 -1.99 3.66
C ALA A 104 7.78 -0.97 4.30
N LEU A 105 7.87 -1.01 5.64
CA LEU A 105 8.65 -0.07 6.46
C LEU A 105 8.31 1.42 6.21
N ASN A 106 7.10 1.69 5.69
CA ASN A 106 6.65 3.00 5.25
C ASN A 106 7.64 3.70 4.31
N ARG A 107 8.26 2.93 3.39
CA ARG A 107 9.23 3.48 2.41
C ARG A 107 8.57 4.44 1.41
N GLN A 108 7.25 4.29 1.18
CA GLN A 108 6.46 5.09 0.24
C GLN A 108 7.18 5.13 -1.13
N PRO A 109 7.37 3.97 -1.78
CA PRO A 109 8.30 3.85 -2.90
C PRO A 109 7.69 4.28 -4.23
N TRP A 110 6.50 4.87 -4.24
CA TRP A 110 5.74 5.16 -5.45
C TRP A 110 6.37 6.27 -6.31
N ARG A 111 6.03 6.24 -7.58
CA ARG A 111 6.33 7.24 -8.60
C ARG A 111 5.10 7.36 -9.48
N PHE A 112 4.67 8.59 -9.74
CA PHE A 112 3.49 8.88 -10.54
C PHE A 112 3.90 9.68 -11.79
N GLU A 113 3.60 9.14 -12.97
CA GLU A 113 3.71 9.85 -14.24
C GLU A 113 2.31 10.02 -14.82
N ILE A 114 1.89 11.26 -14.96
CA ILE A 114 0.65 11.61 -15.65
C ILE A 114 1.00 11.99 -17.06
N ARG A 115 0.46 11.25 -18.02
CA ARG A 115 0.77 11.35 -19.44
C ARG A 115 -0.33 12.12 -20.18
N SER A 116 0.04 12.70 -21.32
CA SER A 116 -0.86 13.44 -22.21
C SER A 116 -2.03 12.63 -22.77
N ASP A 117 -1.94 11.29 -22.75
CA ASP A 117 -2.96 10.36 -23.21
C ASP A 117 -3.86 9.84 -22.07
N GLU A 118 -3.96 10.61 -20.98
CA GLU A 118 -4.84 10.36 -19.84
C GLU A 118 -4.48 9.09 -19.04
N ARG A 119 -3.31 8.51 -19.29
CA ARG A 119 -2.79 7.40 -18.49
C ARG A 119 -2.03 7.89 -17.26
N LEU A 120 -2.35 7.30 -16.11
CA LEU A 120 -1.54 7.37 -14.90
C LEU A 120 -0.64 6.13 -14.83
N LEU A 121 0.67 6.32 -14.92
CA LEU A 121 1.64 5.24 -14.67
C LEU A 121 2.13 5.31 -13.23
N ILE A 122 2.05 4.18 -12.53
CA ILE A 122 2.61 3.99 -11.19
C ILE A 122 3.84 3.09 -11.28
N SER A 123 4.97 3.54 -10.75
CA SER A 123 6.19 2.74 -10.69
C SER A 123 6.84 2.79 -9.30
N VAL A 124 7.84 1.93 -9.07
CA VAL A 124 8.52 1.78 -7.78
C VAL A 124 9.94 2.32 -7.89
N LYS A 125 10.33 3.24 -6.99
CA LYS A 125 11.71 3.73 -6.89
C LYS A 125 12.65 2.59 -6.46
N ASN A 126 13.70 2.36 -7.24
CA ASN A 126 14.70 1.29 -7.01
C ASN A 126 14.04 -0.08 -6.84
N PRO A 127 13.50 -0.66 -7.92
CA PRO A 127 12.90 -1.98 -7.85
C PRO A 127 13.99 -3.02 -7.56
N LYS A 128 14.19 -3.37 -6.30
CA LYS A 128 14.84 -4.64 -6.00
C LYS A 128 13.84 -5.74 -6.37
N GLY A 129 13.99 -6.29 -7.57
CA GLY A 129 13.28 -7.50 -8.01
C GLY A 129 11.92 -7.30 -8.68
N VAL A 130 11.57 -6.11 -9.20
CA VAL A 130 10.27 -5.90 -9.89
C VAL A 130 10.41 -4.93 -11.08
N ALA A 131 10.59 -5.46 -12.30
CA ALA A 131 10.34 -4.69 -13.51
C ALA A 131 8.84 -4.73 -13.80
N LEU A 132 8.17 -3.57 -13.74
CA LEU A 132 6.74 -3.48 -14.05
C LEU A 132 6.55 -3.10 -15.50
N LYS A 133 5.83 -3.95 -16.23
CA LYS A 133 5.19 -3.59 -17.48
C LYS A 133 3.69 -3.52 -17.19
N VAL A 134 3.19 -2.32 -16.93
CA VAL A 134 1.74 -2.10 -16.82
C VAL A 134 1.23 -1.93 -18.25
N CYS A 135 0.33 -2.82 -18.67
CA CYS A 135 -0.38 -2.75 -19.95
C CYS A 135 -1.27 -1.50 -20.01
#